data_AF-A0A8R1HT79-F1
#
_entry.id   AF-A0A8R1HT79-F1
#
_cell.length_a   1.000
_cell.length_b   1.000
_cell.length_c   1.000
_cell.angle_alpha   90.00
_cell.angle_beta   90.00
_cell.angle_gamma   90.00
#
_symmetry.space_group_name_H-M   'P 1'
#
loop_
_entity.id
_entity.type
_entity.pdbx_description
1 polymer ?
#
loop_
_entity_poly.entity_id
_entity_poly.type
_entity_poly.pdbx_seq_one_letter_code
_entity_poly.pdbx_strand_id
1 'polypeptide(L)'
;MNDMEEDGRRTTMTTTKTRGIRLAKEENEKTDVRKYIPPLDGQYVEKWLNDSQNPGQVGEELVKQQFLLDLLHSKISARYERGLETAEIDEHAWQVQNSITAIKRRLKQLVDTVPPVVSLETTDSRCIEMYEEKQLMATQGMLRADILEERQRVARLCWQLHNTGEDTKEMVNEDPKNDEQEWVERCKLEEAARSALLEEINRLRSTCADLRARLEMEALSNEVPKYDSL
;
A
#
# COMPACT_ATOMS: atom_id res chain seq x y z
N MET A 1 25.58 -2.45 77.34
CA MET A 1 25.42 -3.51 76.32
C MET A 1 26.11 -2.96 75.10
N ASN A 2 27.41 -3.25 75.00
CA ASN A 2 28.36 -2.62 74.10
C ASN A 2 28.64 -3.56 72.92
N ASP A 3 28.83 -2.93 71.76
CA ASP A 3 29.73 -3.21 70.63
C ASP A 3 30.34 -4.61 70.45
N MET A 4 30.29 -5.09 69.21
CA MET A 4 31.37 -5.83 68.51
C MET A 4 30.98 -5.89 67.02
N GLU A 5 31.80 -5.34 66.11
CA GLU A 5 32.88 -6.05 65.38
C GLU A 5 32.31 -7.11 64.43
N GLU A 6 32.84 -7.41 63.26
CA GLU A 6 34.03 -7.01 62.51
C GLU A 6 33.83 -7.62 61.11
N ASP A 7 34.35 -6.93 60.11
CA ASP A 7 35.29 -7.46 59.13
C ASP A 7 34.95 -8.66 58.21
N GLY A 8 35.48 -8.52 56.99
CA GLY A 8 35.25 -9.41 55.88
C GLY A 8 35.92 -10.78 55.99
N ARG A 9 35.53 -11.65 55.06
CA ARG A 9 36.48 -12.53 54.35
C ARG A 9 35.80 -13.23 53.17
N ARG A 10 36.36 -12.94 52.00
CA ARG A 10 36.34 -13.74 50.79
C ARG A 10 37.09 -15.06 51.05
N THR A 11 36.50 -16.20 50.69
CA THR A 11 37.19 -17.47 50.33
C THR A 11 36.12 -18.51 50.05
N THR A 12 36.15 -19.44 49.09
CA THR A 12 36.96 -19.77 47.91
C THR A 12 36.38 -21.10 47.41
N MET A 13 36.47 -21.36 46.08
CA MET A 13 36.80 -22.67 45.48
C MET A 13 35.70 -23.78 45.65
N THR A 14 35.45 -24.75 44.78
CA THR A 14 36.08 -25.30 43.59
C THR A 14 35.11 -26.32 42.97
N THR A 15 35.07 -26.36 41.65
CA THR A 15 34.94 -27.53 40.75
C THR A 15 34.55 -28.90 41.32
N THR A 16 33.57 -29.54 40.67
CA THR A 16 33.49 -31.01 40.56
C THR A 16 33.13 -31.40 39.13
N LYS A 17 33.74 -32.51 38.71
CA LYS A 17 34.07 -32.93 37.34
C LYS A 17 33.22 -34.16 36.94
N THR A 18 32.88 -34.24 35.65
CA THR A 18 32.69 -35.46 34.83
C THR A 18 31.49 -36.39 35.10
N ARG A 19 30.60 -36.51 34.10
CA ARG A 19 30.36 -37.79 33.38
C ARG A 19 29.64 -37.58 32.06
N GLY A 20 30.24 -38.07 30.97
CA GLY A 20 29.67 -37.99 29.62
C GLY A 20 28.59 -39.03 29.38
N ILE A 21 27.63 -38.67 28.52
CA ILE A 21 26.78 -39.59 27.76
C ILE A 21 26.68 -39.05 26.33
N ARG A 22 26.74 -40.00 25.40
CA ARG A 22 26.95 -39.89 23.96
C ARG A 22 25.73 -39.35 23.21
N LEU A 23 26.02 -38.64 22.12
CA LEU A 23 25.37 -38.68 20.80
C LEU A 23 23.82 -38.75 20.78
N ALA A 24 23.20 -37.58 20.61
CA ALA A 24 22.06 -37.44 19.70
C ALA A 24 22.41 -36.31 18.72
N LYS A 25 22.61 -36.72 17.47
CA LYS A 25 22.86 -35.86 16.33
C LYS A 25 21.46 -35.49 15.82
N GLU A 26 20.92 -34.39 16.31
CA GLU A 26 19.73 -33.76 15.72
C GLU A 26 20.15 -32.44 15.10
N GLU A 27 19.78 -32.31 13.84
CA GLU A 27 20.12 -31.22 12.94
C GLU A 27 19.50 -29.93 13.47
N ASN A 28 20.28 -29.17 14.24
CA ASN A 28 19.90 -27.81 14.59
C ASN A 28 20.18 -26.92 13.37
N GLU A 29 19.14 -26.82 12.53
CA GLU A 29 18.95 -25.78 11.55
C GLU A 29 19.49 -24.46 12.12
N LYS A 30 20.54 -23.92 11.49
CA LYS A 30 21.19 -22.68 11.92
C LYS A 30 20.20 -21.52 11.76
N THR A 31 19.35 -21.31 12.76
CA THR A 31 18.79 -19.99 12.99
C THR A 31 19.97 -19.10 13.39
N ASP A 32 20.51 -18.35 12.43
CA ASP A 32 21.38 -17.21 12.71
C ASP A 32 20.54 -16.18 13.46
N VAL A 33 20.41 -16.35 14.78
CA VAL A 33 19.74 -15.38 15.65
C VAL A 33 20.64 -14.16 15.71
N ARG A 34 20.53 -13.31 14.69
CA ARG A 34 21.19 -12.01 14.67
C ARG A 34 20.72 -11.24 15.89
N LYS A 35 21.66 -10.97 16.81
CA LYS A 35 21.41 -10.20 18.02
C LYS A 35 20.74 -8.88 17.63
N TYR A 36 19.60 -8.58 18.24
CA TYR A 36 18.90 -7.32 18.00
C TYR A 36 19.82 -6.14 18.35
N ILE A 37 19.92 -5.18 17.42
CA ILE A 37 20.62 -3.92 17.62
C ILE A 37 19.54 -2.83 17.57
N PRO A 38 19.33 -2.07 18.67
CA PRO A 38 18.33 -1.02 18.71
C PRO A 38 18.67 0.13 17.74
N PRO A 39 17.66 0.93 17.34
CA PRO A 39 17.89 2.16 16.60
C PRO A 39 18.84 3.10 17.34
N LEU A 40 19.68 3.80 16.59
CA LEU A 40 20.57 4.83 17.12
C LEU A 40 19.76 5.98 17.74
N ASP A 41 20.24 6.48 18.87
CA ASP A 41 19.67 7.66 19.49
C ASP A 41 20.01 8.91 18.65
N GLY A 42 19.04 9.83 18.52
CA GLY A 42 19.08 10.95 17.59
C GLY A 42 20.31 11.85 17.75
N GLN A 43 20.84 11.95 18.97
CA GLN A 43 22.04 12.73 19.28
C GLN A 43 23.32 12.19 18.61
N TYR A 44 23.33 10.89 18.27
CA TYR A 44 24.50 10.22 17.68
C TYR A 44 24.33 9.96 16.19
N VAL A 45 23.13 10.14 15.63
CA VAL A 45 22.82 9.85 14.22
C VAL A 45 23.69 10.69 13.29
N GLU A 46 23.78 12.01 13.50
CA GLU A 46 24.57 12.88 12.61
C GLU A 46 26.07 12.52 12.64
N LYS A 47 26.60 12.24 13.83
CA LYS A 47 28.00 11.84 14.00
C LYS A 47 28.28 10.50 13.31
N TRP A 48 27.41 9.53 13.52
CA TRP A 48 27.51 8.20 12.90
C TRP A 48 27.38 8.24 11.37
N LEU A 49 26.53 9.13 10.83
CA LEU A 49 26.37 9.31 9.39
C LEU A 49 27.62 9.87 8.69
N ASN A 50 28.43 10.65 9.41
CA ASN A 50 29.71 11.15 8.90
C ASN A 50 30.75 10.01 8.81
N ASP A 51 30.73 9.10 9.77
CA ASP A 51 31.66 7.96 9.83
C ASP A 51 31.23 6.80 8.90
N SER A 52 29.93 6.69 8.61
CA SER A 52 29.37 5.61 7.79
C SER A 52 29.45 5.95 6.30
N GLN A 53 30.23 5.15 5.56
CA GLN A 53 30.36 5.26 4.10
C GLN A 53 29.60 4.17 3.33
N ASN A 54 29.11 3.14 4.01
CA ASN A 54 28.41 2.03 3.35
C ASN A 54 26.89 2.32 3.23
N PRO A 55 26.33 2.43 2.01
CA PRO A 55 24.90 2.69 1.82
C PRO A 55 24.00 1.59 2.40
N GLY A 56 24.46 0.34 2.46
CA GLY A 56 23.70 -0.77 3.04
C GLY A 56 23.47 -0.61 4.55
N GLN A 57 24.50 -0.19 5.30
CA GLN A 57 24.39 0.05 6.75
C GLN A 57 23.50 1.25 7.06
N VAL A 58 23.60 2.31 6.25
CA VAL A 58 22.73 3.49 6.34
C VAL A 58 21.28 3.13 6.03
N GLY A 59 21.05 2.22 5.07
CA GLY A 59 19.73 1.68 4.76
C GLY A 59 19.14 0.80 5.87
N GLU A 60 19.93 -0.10 6.46
CA GLU A 60 19.49 -0.91 7.60
C GLU A 60 19.09 -0.04 8.80
N GLU A 61 19.87 1.00 9.08
CA GLU A 61 19.54 1.94 10.15
C GLU A 61 18.28 2.75 9.85
N LEU A 62 18.06 3.14 8.59
CA LEU A 62 16.81 3.79 8.16
C LEU A 62 15.59 2.94 8.48
N VAL A 63 15.65 1.62 8.23
CA VAL A 63 14.55 0.69 8.52
C VAL A 63 14.26 0.63 10.02
N LYS A 64 15.30 0.58 10.86
CA LYS A 64 15.14 0.57 12.32
C LYS A 64 14.48 1.86 12.83
N GLN A 65 14.92 3.01 12.32
CA GLN A 65 14.36 4.31 12.69
C GLN A 65 12.90 4.45 12.25
N GLN A 66 12.55 3.95 11.06
CA GLN A 66 11.16 3.93 10.59
C GLN A 66 10.27 3.05 11.48
N PHE A 67 10.75 1.86 11.85
CA PHE A 67 10.04 0.98 12.78
C PHE A 67 9.85 1.63 14.17
N LEU A 68 10.87 2.33 14.67
CA LEU A 68 10.76 3.08 15.93
C LEU A 68 9.71 4.18 15.83
N LEU A 69 9.66 4.92 14.72
CA LEU A 69 8.66 5.96 14.50
C LEU A 69 7.24 5.38 14.51
N ASP A 70 7.03 4.25 13.84
CA ASP A 70 5.72 3.58 13.80
C ASP A 70 5.30 3.10 15.20
N LEU A 71 6.24 2.58 15.99
CA LEU A 71 6.01 2.20 17.38
C LEU A 71 5.66 3.41 18.26
N LEU A 72 6.33 4.55 18.07
CA LEU A 72 6.04 5.79 18.80
C LEU A 72 4.65 6.31 18.45
N HIS A 73 4.27 6.34 17.16
CA HIS A 73 2.92 6.70 16.74
C HIS A 73 1.86 5.80 17.37
N SER A 74 2.07 4.48 17.37
CA SER A 74 1.16 3.53 18.03
C SER A 74 1.01 3.83 19.54
N LYS A 75 2.11 4.17 20.21
CA LYS A 75 2.13 4.52 21.63
C LYS A 75 1.44 5.87 21.91
N ILE A 76 1.60 6.85 21.04
CA ILE A 76 0.92 8.15 21.10
C ILE A 76 -0.59 7.94 20.98
N SER A 77 -1.04 7.20 19.96
CA SER A 77 -2.46 6.88 19.76
C SER A 77 -3.06 6.17 20.98
N ALA A 78 -2.38 5.15 21.52
CA ALA A 78 -2.86 4.40 22.69
C ALA A 78 -2.92 5.25 23.97
N ARG A 79 -2.06 6.27 24.12
CA ARG A 79 -2.11 7.21 25.26
C ARG A 79 -3.19 8.26 25.08
N TYR A 80 -3.37 8.76 23.86
CA TYR A 80 -4.39 9.73 23.52
C TYR A 80 -5.80 9.17 23.79
N GLU A 81 -6.06 7.91 23.42
CA GLU A 81 -7.31 7.20 23.73
C GLU A 81 -7.59 7.09 25.24
N ARG A 82 -6.54 7.09 26.07
CA ARG A 82 -6.63 7.02 27.54
C ARG A 82 -6.59 8.39 28.22
N GLY A 83 -6.56 9.48 27.44
CA GLY A 83 -6.44 10.85 27.96
C GLY A 83 -5.13 11.13 28.71
N LEU A 84 -4.07 10.38 28.42
CA LEU A 84 -2.76 10.51 29.06
C LEU A 84 -1.87 11.48 28.27
N GLU A 85 -0.95 12.15 28.98
CA GLU A 85 0.00 13.09 28.38
C GLU A 85 0.97 12.39 27.39
N THR A 86 1.11 13.00 26.21
CA THR A 86 1.92 12.50 25.08
C THR A 86 3.14 13.36 24.76
N ALA A 87 3.29 14.54 25.39
CA ALA A 87 4.29 15.55 25.01
C ALA A 87 5.73 15.01 24.89
N GLU A 88 6.18 14.18 25.84
CA GLU A 88 7.51 13.56 25.79
C GLU A 88 7.68 12.56 24.63
N ILE A 89 6.60 11.85 24.27
CA ILE A 89 6.63 10.86 23.19
C ILE A 89 6.53 11.55 21.83
N ASP A 90 5.75 12.64 21.76
CA ASP A 90 5.65 13.49 20.57
C ASP A 90 7.00 14.14 20.26
N GLU A 91 7.71 14.66 21.27
CA GLU A 91 9.06 15.20 21.12
C GLU A 91 10.06 14.12 20.66
N HIS A 92 9.99 12.91 21.23
CA HIS A 92 10.84 11.81 20.77
C HIS A 92 10.52 11.38 19.33
N ALA A 93 9.24 11.31 18.94
CA ALA A 93 8.83 11.02 17.57
C ALA A 93 9.36 12.08 16.59
N TRP A 94 9.34 13.35 16.99
CA TRP A 94 9.91 14.45 16.22
C TRP A 94 11.44 14.29 16.03
N GLN A 95 12.17 13.92 17.08
CA GLN A 95 13.61 13.65 16.99
C GLN A 95 13.94 12.47 16.06
N VAL A 96 13.13 11.41 16.09
CA VAL A 96 13.26 10.26 15.17
C VAL A 96 12.98 10.68 13.73
N GLN A 97 11.97 11.53 13.48
CA GLN A 97 11.70 12.08 12.14
C GLN A 97 12.87 12.89 11.57
N ASN A 98 13.51 13.70 12.41
CA ASN A 98 14.72 14.44 12.02
C ASN A 98 15.87 13.49 11.69
N SER A 99 16.07 12.45 12.51
CA SER A 99 17.06 11.40 12.28
C SER A 99 16.83 10.67 10.95
N ILE A 100 15.59 10.25 10.67
CA ILE A 100 15.17 9.65 9.39
C ILE A 100 15.49 10.59 8.23
N THR A 101 15.23 11.88 8.38
CA THR A 101 15.49 12.88 7.35
C THR A 101 16.99 13.01 7.06
N ALA A 102 17.83 13.06 8.09
CA ALA A 102 19.28 13.10 7.95
C ALA A 102 19.82 11.83 7.26
N ILE A 103 19.34 10.66 7.68
CA ILE A 103 19.72 9.36 7.10
C ILE A 103 19.33 9.29 5.62
N LYS A 104 18.11 9.69 5.24
CA LYS A 104 17.65 9.71 3.84
C LYS A 104 18.50 10.64 2.97
N ARG A 105 18.85 11.83 3.46
CA ARG A 105 19.74 12.77 2.75
C ARG A 105 21.12 12.18 2.54
N ARG A 106 21.69 11.55 3.57
CA ARG A 106 23.01 10.90 3.49
C ARG A 106 23.01 9.71 2.53
N LEU A 107 21.98 8.87 2.57
CA LEU A 107 21.83 7.73 1.68
C LEU A 107 21.80 8.19 0.21
N LYS A 108 21.03 9.24 -0.08
CA LYS A 108 21.00 9.86 -1.41
C LYS A 108 22.39 10.33 -1.86
N GLN A 109 23.12 11.03 -0.99
CA GLN A 109 24.49 11.47 -1.29
C GLN A 109 25.43 10.30 -1.59
N LEU A 110 25.38 9.22 -0.80
CA LEU A 110 26.24 8.05 -1.00
C LEU A 110 25.94 7.35 -2.33
N VAL A 111 24.67 7.26 -2.72
CA VAL A 111 24.25 6.70 -4.01
C VAL A 111 24.68 7.58 -5.18
N ASP A 112 24.59 8.91 -5.04
CA ASP A 112 24.98 9.87 -6.09
C ASP A 112 26.51 10.00 -6.26
N THR A 113 27.31 9.64 -5.25
CA THR A 113 28.79 9.69 -5.31
C THR A 113 29.46 8.50 -5.99
N VAL A 114 28.70 7.45 -6.36
CA VAL A 114 29.23 6.32 -7.12
C VAL A 114 29.29 6.71 -8.61
N PRO A 115 30.48 6.78 -9.25
CA PRO A 115 30.55 7.05 -10.68
C PRO A 115 29.78 5.96 -11.44
N PRO A 116 29.04 6.29 -12.50
CA PRO A 116 28.26 5.30 -13.24
C PRO A 116 29.22 4.38 -14.00
N VAL A 117 29.69 3.32 -13.34
CA VAL A 117 30.19 2.14 -14.06
C VAL A 117 28.96 1.52 -14.69
N VAL A 118 28.82 1.75 -15.99
CA VAL A 118 27.76 1.18 -16.82
C VAL A 118 27.89 -0.34 -16.75
N SER A 119 27.09 -0.94 -15.87
CA SER A 119 26.66 -2.33 -16.03
C SER A 119 25.55 -2.29 -17.06
N LEU A 120 25.83 -2.81 -18.25
CA LEU A 120 24.99 -2.68 -19.46
C LEU A 120 23.61 -3.34 -19.33
N GLU A 121 23.32 -4.06 -18.23
CA GLU A 121 22.01 -4.64 -17.92
C GLU A 121 21.13 -3.78 -16.98
N THR A 122 21.67 -2.78 -16.27
CA THR A 122 20.91 -2.01 -15.26
C THR A 122 20.51 -0.61 -15.71
N THR A 123 21.08 -0.10 -16.80
CA THR A 123 20.74 1.24 -17.34
C THR A 123 19.33 1.30 -17.89
N ASP A 124 18.84 0.23 -18.50
CA ASP A 124 17.45 0.17 -18.95
C ASP A 124 16.49 0.13 -17.76
N SER A 125 16.79 -0.64 -16.72
CA SER A 125 15.93 -0.71 -15.52
C SER A 125 15.77 0.65 -14.83
N ARG A 126 16.86 1.40 -14.64
CA ARG A 126 16.80 2.75 -14.03
C ARG A 126 16.08 3.77 -14.92
N CYS A 127 16.24 3.68 -16.24
CA CYS A 127 15.53 4.54 -17.19
C CYS A 127 14.03 4.19 -17.26
N ILE A 128 13.69 2.90 -17.17
CA ILE A 128 12.31 2.40 -17.09
C ILE A 128 11.66 2.89 -15.80
N GLU A 129 12.32 2.74 -14.65
CA GLU A 129 11.82 3.23 -13.35
C GLU A 129 11.57 4.76 -13.38
N MET A 130 12.49 5.55 -13.93
CA MET A 130 12.30 6.99 -14.07
C MET A 130 11.15 7.36 -15.02
N TYR A 131 10.94 6.58 -16.09
CA TYR A 131 9.83 6.80 -17.01
C TYR A 131 8.49 6.47 -16.35
N GLU A 132 8.41 5.34 -15.65
CA GLU A 132 7.24 4.92 -14.89
C GLU A 132 6.93 5.91 -13.77
N GLU A 133 7.94 6.38 -13.03
CA GLU A 133 7.78 7.41 -12.00
C GLU A 133 7.23 8.71 -12.59
N LYS A 134 7.73 9.15 -13.76
CA LYS A 134 7.20 10.34 -14.45
C LYS A 134 5.76 10.15 -14.90
N GLN A 135 5.40 8.98 -15.40
CA GLN A 135 4.01 8.67 -15.79
C GLN A 135 3.09 8.61 -14.56
N LEU A 136 3.56 8.04 -13.46
CA LEU A 136 2.85 8.04 -12.19
C LEU A 136 2.64 9.46 -11.65
N MET A 137 3.64 10.33 -11.71
CA MET A 137 3.51 11.73 -11.31
C MET A 137 2.52 12.49 -12.19
N ALA A 138 2.55 12.26 -13.52
CA ALA A 138 1.62 12.90 -14.45
C ALA A 138 0.18 12.45 -14.19
N THR A 139 -0.05 11.14 -14.07
CA THR A 139 -1.38 10.58 -13.75
C THR A 139 -1.87 11.01 -12.37
N GLN A 140 -1.00 11.02 -11.36
CA GLN A 140 -1.34 11.54 -10.03
C GLN A 140 -1.72 13.02 -10.07
N GLY A 141 -1.04 13.83 -10.88
CA GLY A 141 -1.36 15.24 -11.09
C GLY A 141 -2.73 15.43 -11.74
N MET A 142 -3.02 14.67 -12.81
CA MET A 142 -4.32 14.67 -13.47
C MET A 142 -5.44 14.26 -12.51
N LEU A 143 -5.28 13.14 -11.79
CA LEU A 143 -6.28 12.68 -10.83
C LEU A 143 -6.53 13.70 -9.71
N ARG A 144 -5.49 14.40 -9.23
CA ARG A 144 -5.66 15.48 -8.25
C ARG A 144 -6.43 16.67 -8.83
N ALA A 145 -6.20 17.01 -10.09
CA ALA A 145 -6.95 18.07 -10.77
C ALA A 145 -8.42 17.67 -10.95
N ASP A 146 -8.68 16.45 -11.43
CA ASP A 146 -10.03 15.91 -11.63
C ASP A 146 -10.80 15.83 -10.30
N ILE A 147 -10.14 15.35 -9.23
CA ILE A 147 -10.73 15.34 -7.89
C ILE A 147 -11.06 16.76 -7.43
N LEU A 148 -10.18 17.73 -7.68
CA LEU A 148 -10.44 19.12 -7.29
C LEU A 148 -11.62 19.70 -8.08
N GLU A 149 -11.69 19.46 -9.38
CA GLU A 149 -12.80 19.87 -10.24
C GLU A 149 -14.12 19.26 -9.76
N GLU A 150 -14.12 17.96 -9.47
CA GLU A 150 -15.31 17.26 -9.01
C GLU A 150 -15.73 17.74 -7.61
N ARG A 151 -14.78 18.00 -6.70
CA ARG A 151 -15.07 18.62 -5.41
C ARG A 151 -15.69 20.01 -5.56
N GLN A 152 -15.21 20.81 -6.50
CA GLN A 152 -15.81 22.11 -6.79
C GLN A 152 -17.22 21.96 -7.40
N ARG A 153 -17.43 20.97 -8.27
CA ARG A 153 -18.73 20.65 -8.84
C ARG A 153 -19.73 20.26 -7.76
N VAL A 154 -19.33 19.35 -6.86
CA VAL A 154 -20.13 18.96 -5.69
C VAL A 154 -20.42 20.17 -4.82
N ALA A 155 -19.44 21.01 -4.50
CA ALA A 155 -19.66 22.21 -3.70
C ALA A 155 -20.67 23.18 -4.35
N ARG A 156 -20.58 23.39 -5.68
CA ARG A 156 -21.56 24.19 -6.43
C ARG A 156 -22.96 23.59 -6.36
N LEU A 157 -23.08 22.28 -6.56
CA LEU A 157 -24.37 21.57 -6.48
C LEU A 157 -24.95 21.61 -5.06
N CYS A 158 -24.13 21.42 -4.03
CA CYS A 158 -24.55 21.56 -2.63
C CYS A 158 -25.03 22.98 -2.33
N TRP A 159 -24.33 24.00 -2.83
CA TRP A 159 -24.73 25.39 -2.69
C TRP A 159 -26.04 25.67 -3.42
N GLN A 160 -26.18 25.20 -4.66
CA GLN A 160 -27.42 25.30 -5.43
C GLN A 160 -28.58 24.61 -4.69
N LEU A 161 -28.37 23.39 -4.17
CA LEU A 161 -29.38 22.62 -3.44
C LEU A 161 -29.76 23.26 -2.11
N HIS A 162 -28.79 23.88 -1.42
CA HIS A 162 -29.05 24.63 -0.20
C HIS A 162 -29.90 25.87 -0.49
N ASN A 163 -29.55 26.63 -1.53
CA ASN A 163 -30.30 27.82 -1.91
C ASN A 163 -31.67 27.49 -2.49
N THR A 164 -31.81 26.44 -3.30
CA THR A 164 -33.12 25.98 -3.75
C THR A 164 -33.94 25.41 -2.60
N GLY A 165 -33.30 24.79 -1.59
CA GLY A 165 -33.95 24.34 -0.35
C GLY A 165 -34.43 25.50 0.55
N GLU A 166 -33.87 26.70 0.39
CA GLU A 166 -34.33 27.92 1.05
C GLU A 166 -35.39 28.65 0.22
N ASP A 167 -35.27 28.70 -1.11
CA ASP A 167 -36.28 29.25 -2.04
C ASP A 167 -37.55 28.37 -2.16
N THR A 168 -37.44 27.05 -2.01
CA THR A 168 -38.60 26.12 -2.03
C THR A 168 -39.46 26.20 -0.77
N LYS A 169 -38.99 26.85 0.31
CA LYS A 169 -39.87 27.16 1.44
C LYS A 169 -40.87 28.27 1.12
N GLU A 170 -40.63 29.09 0.09
CA GLU A 170 -41.55 30.15 -0.32
C GLU A 170 -42.24 29.90 -1.68
N MET A 171 -41.68 29.06 -2.55
CA MET A 171 -42.34 28.62 -3.78
C MET A 171 -41.94 27.19 -4.10
N VAL A 172 -42.82 26.21 -3.83
CA VAL A 172 -43.10 25.02 -4.65
C VAL A 172 -43.93 24.04 -3.80
N ASN A 173 -45.24 24.00 -4.06
CA ASN A 173 -46.04 22.81 -3.80
C ASN A 173 -45.72 21.79 -4.91
N GLU A 174 -44.57 21.12 -4.84
CA GLU A 174 -44.35 19.89 -5.62
C GLU A 174 -44.62 18.72 -4.68
N ASP A 175 -45.64 17.94 -5.05
CA ASP A 175 -46.03 16.75 -4.32
C ASP A 175 -44.90 15.72 -4.47
N PRO A 176 -44.19 15.33 -3.39
CA PRO A 176 -43.09 14.37 -3.45
C PRO A 176 -43.52 13.00 -4.00
N LYS A 177 -44.83 12.72 -4.09
CA LYS A 177 -45.36 11.54 -4.78
C LYS A 177 -45.22 11.60 -6.31
N ASN A 178 -45.19 12.80 -6.89
CA ASN A 178 -45.07 12.98 -8.33
C ASN A 178 -43.66 12.63 -8.82
N ASP A 179 -42.63 13.01 -8.07
CA ASP A 179 -41.23 12.72 -8.40
C ASP A 179 -40.91 11.23 -8.28
N GLU A 180 -41.42 10.57 -7.23
CA GLU A 180 -41.30 9.12 -7.07
C GLU A 180 -41.97 8.38 -8.24
N GLN A 181 -43.14 8.87 -8.68
CA GLN A 181 -43.84 8.29 -9.83
C GLN A 181 -43.05 8.49 -11.13
N GLU A 182 -42.43 9.66 -11.34
CA GLU A 182 -41.58 9.90 -12.51
C GLU A 182 -40.38 8.96 -12.52
N TRP A 183 -39.70 8.78 -11.38
CA TRP A 183 -38.58 7.84 -11.27
C TRP A 183 -38.99 6.40 -11.57
N VAL A 184 -40.14 5.96 -11.05
CA VAL A 184 -40.69 4.63 -11.33
C VAL A 184 -40.95 4.44 -12.83
N GLU A 185 -41.56 5.42 -13.49
CA GLU A 185 -41.81 5.34 -14.94
C GLU A 185 -40.51 5.35 -15.76
N ARG A 186 -39.50 6.13 -15.35
CA ARG A 186 -38.18 6.12 -16.00
C ARG A 186 -37.46 4.79 -15.82
N CYS A 187 -37.54 4.17 -14.64
CA CYS A 187 -36.99 2.84 -14.40
C CYS A 187 -37.68 1.78 -15.27
N LYS A 188 -39.01 1.82 -15.40
CA LYS A 188 -39.75 0.91 -16.28
C LYS A 188 -39.35 1.07 -17.75
N LEU A 189 -39.19 2.31 -18.22
CA LEU A 189 -38.78 2.58 -19.59
C LEU A 189 -37.38 2.04 -19.89
N GLU A 190 -36.44 2.23 -18.97
CA GLU A 190 -35.08 1.70 -19.07
C GLU A 190 -35.07 0.17 -19.06
N GLU A 191 -35.88 -0.46 -18.20
CA GLU A 191 -35.99 -1.92 -18.14
C GLU A 191 -36.62 -2.51 -19.42
N ALA A 192 -37.58 -1.81 -20.02
CA ALA A 192 -38.13 -2.17 -21.32
C ALA A 192 -37.09 -2.04 -22.45
N ALA A 193 -36.32 -0.95 -22.46
CA ALA A 193 -35.23 -0.75 -23.43
C ALA A 193 -34.14 -1.84 -23.30
N ARG A 194 -33.74 -2.14 -22.07
CA ARG A 194 -32.81 -3.24 -21.76
C ARG A 194 -33.36 -4.59 -22.25
N SER A 195 -34.64 -4.86 -22.02
CA SER A 195 -35.27 -6.11 -22.45
C SER A 195 -35.30 -6.25 -23.98
N ALA A 196 -35.62 -5.18 -24.70
CA ALA A 196 -35.60 -5.17 -26.16
C ALA A 196 -34.19 -5.42 -26.74
N LEU A 197 -33.16 -4.82 -26.14
CA LEU A 197 -31.77 -5.07 -26.53
C LEU A 197 -31.35 -6.52 -26.27
N LEU A 198 -31.76 -7.11 -25.15
CA LEU A 198 -31.47 -8.52 -24.84
C LEU A 198 -32.18 -9.48 -25.80
N GLU A 199 -33.42 -9.18 -26.19
CA GLU A 199 -34.17 -9.94 -27.18
C GLU A 199 -33.46 -9.89 -28.54
N GLU A 200 -33.02 -8.72 -28.98
CA GLU A 200 -32.28 -8.57 -30.24
C GLU A 200 -30.93 -9.29 -30.21
N ILE A 201 -30.20 -9.24 -29.09
CA ILE A 201 -28.96 -10.03 -28.92
C ILE A 201 -29.25 -11.53 -29.06
N ASN A 202 -30.32 -12.02 -28.44
CA ASN A 202 -30.69 -13.44 -28.53
C ASN A 202 -31.14 -13.83 -29.94
N ARG A 203 -31.89 -12.96 -30.63
CA ARG A 203 -32.29 -13.15 -32.03
C ARG A 203 -31.07 -13.24 -32.95
N LEU A 204 -30.13 -12.32 -32.80
CA LEU A 204 -28.88 -12.31 -33.56
C LEU A 204 -28.02 -13.53 -33.26
N ARG A 205 -27.89 -13.93 -31.99
CA ARG A 205 -27.18 -15.16 -31.61
C ARG A 205 -27.78 -16.40 -32.25
N SER A 206 -29.10 -16.51 -32.26
CA SER A 206 -29.82 -17.62 -32.90
C SER A 206 -29.59 -17.60 -34.41
N THR A 207 -29.72 -16.43 -35.05
CA THR A 207 -29.45 -16.26 -36.48
C THR A 207 -28.00 -16.64 -36.84
N CYS A 208 -27.02 -16.25 -36.03
CA CYS A 208 -25.63 -16.64 -36.22
C CYS A 208 -25.42 -18.14 -36.05
N ALA A 209 -26.12 -18.79 -35.12
CA ALA A 209 -26.05 -20.24 -34.95
C ALA A 209 -26.62 -20.96 -36.19
N ASP A 210 -27.78 -20.51 -36.70
CA ASP A 210 -28.40 -21.06 -37.91
C ASP A 210 -27.51 -20.89 -39.13
N LEU A 211 -26.92 -19.70 -39.32
CA LEU A 211 -26.01 -19.43 -40.42
C LEU A 211 -24.74 -20.29 -40.34
N ARG A 212 -24.17 -20.49 -39.13
CA ARG A 212 -23.05 -21.41 -38.94
C ARG A 212 -23.41 -22.84 -39.31
N ALA A 213 -24.55 -23.34 -38.83
CA ALA A 213 -25.03 -24.68 -39.17
C ALA A 213 -25.23 -24.84 -40.69
N ARG A 214 -25.78 -23.83 -41.38
CA ARG A 214 -25.92 -23.85 -42.84
C ARG A 214 -24.58 -23.86 -43.57
N LEU A 215 -23.61 -23.06 -43.13
CA LEU A 215 -22.26 -23.06 -43.69
C LEU A 215 -21.54 -24.40 -43.47
N GLU A 216 -21.70 -25.02 -42.30
CA GLU A 216 -21.16 -26.35 -42.01
C GLU A 216 -21.78 -27.40 -42.94
N MET A 217 -23.10 -27.39 -43.13
CA MET A 217 -23.78 -28.31 -44.06
C MET A 217 -23.36 -28.10 -45.51
N GLU A 218 -23.19 -26.84 -45.94
CA GLU A 218 -22.74 -26.52 -47.30
C GLU A 218 -21.28 -26.92 -47.52
N ALA A 219 -20.40 -26.70 -46.54
CA ALA A 219 -19.02 -27.18 -46.56
C ALA A 219 -18.97 -28.71 -46.70
N LEU A 220 -19.72 -29.43 -45.88
CA LEU A 220 -19.84 -30.89 -45.98
C LEU A 220 -20.40 -31.33 -47.34
N SER A 221 -21.38 -30.62 -47.90
CA SER A 221 -21.95 -30.94 -49.21
C SER A 221 -20.98 -30.71 -50.38
N ASN A 222 -20.09 -29.72 -50.28
CA ASN A 222 -19.06 -29.43 -51.28
C ASN A 222 -17.87 -30.40 -51.19
N GLU A 223 -17.67 -31.05 -50.04
CA GLU A 223 -16.65 -32.09 -49.85
C GLU A 223 -17.09 -33.48 -50.35
N VAL A 224 -18.38 -33.69 -50.64
CA VAL A 224 -18.88 -34.93 -51.26
C VAL A 224 -18.64 -34.86 -52.78
N PRO A 225 -17.78 -35.72 -53.37
CA PRO A 225 -17.62 -35.77 -54.82
C PRO A 225 -18.96 -36.12 -55.46
N LYS A 226 -19.40 -35.33 -56.44
CA LYS A 226 -20.56 -35.67 -57.30
C LYS A 226 -20.21 -36.92 -58.12
N TYR A 227 -20.41 -38.09 -57.54
CA TYR A 227 -20.59 -39.31 -58.30
C TYR A 227 -22.03 -39.35 -58.78
N ASP A 228 -22.15 -39.15 -60.10
CA ASP A 228 -23.17 -39.69 -61.01
C ASP A 228 -24.08 -38.68 -61.71
N SER A 229 -23.76 -38.49 -62.99
CA SER A 229 -24.72 -38.48 -64.10
C SER A 229 -24.02 -39.03 -65.33
N LEU A 230 -24.04 -40.37 -65.47
CA LEU A 230 -23.89 -41.12 -66.73
C LEU A 230 -25.28 -41.28 -67.36
#